data_AF-A0A7Y5T9P0-F1
#
_entry.id   AF-A0A7Y5T9P0-F1
#
_cell.length_a   1.000
_cell.length_b   1.000
_cell.length_c   1.000
_cell.angle_alpha   90.00
_cell.angle_beta   90.00
_cell.angle_gamma   90.00
#
_symmetry.space_group_name_H-M   'P 1'
#
loop_
_entity.id
_entity.type
_entity.pdbx_description
1 polymer ?
#
loop_
_entity_poly.entity_id
_entity_poly.type
_entity_poly.pdbx_seq_one_letter_code
_entity_poly.pdbx_strand_id
1 'polypeptide(L)'
;MDRPRTEQSRERTRERGPRLDQPLEVRRPIVRRPQVDSDAFGRFAEQFARFMGTARFLLYMTLFVLVWVGWNALAPSGLRFDAYPFIFLTLMLSLQASYAAPLILLAQNRQEDRDRVIGEQDRTANARAHADMEFLAREMASLRMALGEVATRDYIRSELRSLLADLEEQRRRDADEHEDADWDT
;
A
#
# COMPACT_ATOMS: atom_id res chain seq x y z
N MET A 1 69.84 -17.74 50.47
CA MET A 1 68.87 -16.88 51.16
C MET A 1 68.80 -15.60 50.35
N ASP A 2 67.89 -15.58 49.36
CA ASP A 2 67.99 -14.76 48.15
C ASP A 2 66.66 -14.06 47.84
N ARG A 3 66.71 -12.80 47.37
CA ARG A 3 65.54 -11.95 47.03
C ARG A 3 65.10 -12.21 45.57
N PRO A 4 63.87 -11.86 45.09
CA PRO A 4 63.55 -10.46 44.72
C PRO A 4 62.07 -10.03 44.79
N ARG A 5 61.91 -8.71 44.61
CA ARG A 5 60.75 -7.85 44.37
C ARG A 5 59.86 -8.32 43.20
N THR A 6 58.52 -8.27 43.34
CA THR A 6 57.54 -8.32 42.24
C THR A 6 56.32 -7.48 42.65
N GLU A 7 56.25 -6.23 42.19
CA GLU A 7 55.46 -5.77 41.02
C GLU A 7 53.95 -5.69 41.32
N GLN A 8 53.48 -4.52 41.76
CA GLN A 8 52.75 -3.59 40.89
C GLN A 8 51.57 -4.22 40.14
N SER A 9 50.49 -4.53 40.87
CA SER A 9 49.16 -4.58 40.26
C SER A 9 48.66 -3.14 40.07
N ARG A 10 49.06 -2.51 38.96
CA ARG A 10 48.42 -1.31 38.42
C ARG A 10 47.03 -1.71 37.93
N GLU A 11 46.03 -1.65 38.80
CA GLU A 11 44.63 -1.61 38.38
C GLU A 11 44.39 -0.30 37.63
N ARG A 12 44.40 -0.40 36.29
CA ARG A 12 43.90 0.66 35.43
C ARG A 12 42.40 0.75 35.65
N THR A 13 41.96 1.80 36.33
CA THR A 13 40.58 2.28 36.32
C THR A 13 40.16 2.52 34.88
N ARG A 14 39.52 1.52 34.27
CA ARG A 14 38.91 1.66 32.94
C ARG A 14 37.55 2.30 33.16
N GLU A 15 37.55 3.63 33.19
CA GLU A 15 36.32 4.43 33.13
C GLU A 15 35.52 3.99 31.90
N ARG A 16 34.36 3.35 32.15
CA ARG A 16 33.37 3.09 31.11
C ARG A 16 32.73 4.42 30.75
N GLY A 17 33.14 4.99 29.62
CA GLY A 17 32.47 6.15 29.04
C GLY A 17 30.98 5.86 28.73
N PRO A 18 30.15 6.92 28.60
CA PRO A 18 28.73 6.78 28.34
C PRO A 18 28.52 6.06 27.00
N ARG A 19 27.73 4.98 27.02
CA ARG A 19 27.39 4.21 25.81
C ARG A 19 26.57 5.09 24.86
N LEU A 20 27.06 5.25 23.64
CA LEU A 20 26.45 6.05 22.56
C LEU A 20 25.24 5.37 21.88
N ASP A 21 24.77 4.23 22.39
CA ASP A 21 23.72 3.43 21.77
C ASP A 21 22.30 3.73 22.27
N GLN A 22 22.11 4.77 23.09
CA GLN A 22 20.77 5.22 23.46
C GLN A 22 20.33 6.31 22.48
N PRO A 23 19.29 6.08 21.65
CA PRO A 23 18.73 7.15 20.85
C PRO A 23 18.27 8.26 21.80
N LEU A 24 18.86 9.44 21.62
CA LEU A 24 18.49 10.67 22.33
C LEU A 24 16.97 10.83 22.25
N GLU A 25 16.28 10.79 23.39
CA GLU A 25 14.84 11.08 23.43
C GLU A 25 14.61 12.49 22.89
N VAL A 26 14.12 12.55 21.66
CA VAL A 26 13.80 13.79 20.97
C VAL A 26 12.72 14.50 21.78
N ARG A 27 13.12 15.63 22.37
CA ARG A 27 12.31 16.63 23.07
C ARG A 27 10.82 16.53 22.74
N ARG A 28 10.00 16.24 23.75
CA ARG A 28 8.53 16.38 23.68
C ARG A 28 8.19 17.78 23.14
N PRO A 29 7.44 17.91 22.03
CA PRO A 29 7.01 19.21 21.55
C PRO A 29 6.02 19.82 22.57
N ILE A 30 6.39 21.00 23.10
CA ILE A 30 5.62 21.79 24.09
C ILE A 30 4.34 22.38 23.48
N VAL A 31 4.17 22.34 22.16
CA VAL A 31 2.98 22.83 21.48
C VAL A 31 1.98 21.69 21.34
N ARG A 32 0.98 21.68 22.22
CA ARG A 32 -0.26 20.93 22.04
C ARG A 32 -0.90 21.47 20.75
N ARG A 33 -0.71 20.79 19.62
CA ARG A 33 -1.49 21.07 18.42
C ARG A 33 -2.96 20.93 18.82
N PRO A 34 -3.82 21.95 18.62
CA PRO A 34 -5.23 21.78 18.87
C PRO A 34 -5.70 20.66 17.95
N GLN A 35 -6.01 19.50 18.54
CA GLN A 35 -6.81 18.48 17.87
C GLN A 35 -8.20 19.10 17.74
N VAL A 36 -8.41 19.87 16.68
CA VAL A 36 -9.75 20.19 16.21
C VAL A 36 -10.45 18.85 16.06
N ASP A 37 -11.57 18.65 16.76
CA ASP A 37 -12.36 17.42 16.73
C ASP A 37 -12.69 17.03 15.28
N SER A 38 -11.81 16.21 14.70
CA SER A 38 -11.82 15.81 13.29
C SER A 38 -13.04 14.95 12.97
N ASP A 39 -13.62 14.31 13.98
CA ASP A 39 -14.70 13.34 13.80
C ASP A 39 -16.07 13.98 13.56
N ALA A 40 -16.37 15.11 14.21
CA ALA A 40 -17.64 15.81 13.97
C ALA A 40 -17.60 16.54 12.63
N PHE A 41 -16.53 17.28 12.36
CA PHE A 41 -16.33 17.97 11.09
C PHE A 41 -16.13 17.02 9.91
N GLY A 42 -15.46 15.88 10.14
CA GLY A 42 -15.23 14.85 9.12
C GLY A 42 -16.54 14.23 8.61
N ARG A 43 -17.47 13.92 9.53
CA ARG A 43 -18.80 13.41 9.17
C ARG A 43 -19.63 14.46 8.45
N PHE A 44 -19.61 15.71 8.91
CA PHE A 44 -20.31 16.82 8.23
C PHE A 44 -19.77 17.03 6.82
N ALA A 45 -18.44 17.11 6.65
CA ALA A 45 -17.80 17.30 5.35
C ALA A 45 -18.09 16.15 4.38
N GLU A 46 -18.14 14.90 4.86
CA GLU A 46 -18.49 13.74 4.03
C GLU A 46 -19.95 13.78 3.56
N GLN A 47 -20.88 14.16 4.44
CA GLN A 47 -22.27 14.36 4.05
C GLN A 47 -22.42 15.54 3.07
N PHE A 48 -21.71 16.64 3.31
CA PHE A 48 -21.71 17.81 2.44
C PHE A 48 -21.13 17.51 1.06
N ALA A 49 -20.03 16.75 1.00
CA ALA A 49 -19.42 16.30 -0.26
C ALA A 49 -20.36 15.40 -1.06
N ARG A 50 -21.03 14.44 -0.42
CA ARG A 50 -22.05 13.59 -1.07
C ARG A 50 -23.25 14.41 -1.56
N PHE A 51 -23.65 15.41 -0.80
CA PHE A 51 -24.76 16.30 -1.16
C PHE A 51 -24.43 17.20 -2.36
N MET A 52 -23.26 17.85 -2.37
CA MET A 52 -22.81 18.69 -3.49
C MET A 52 -22.51 17.89 -4.76
N GLY A 53 -22.00 16.66 -4.66
CA GLY A 53 -21.68 15.81 -5.81
C GLY A 53 -22.90 15.26 -6.57
N THR A 54 -24.12 15.50 -6.08
CA THR A 54 -25.35 14.99 -6.67
C THR A 54 -26.09 16.09 -7.44
N ALA A 55 -26.60 15.80 -8.64
CA ALA A 55 -27.41 16.73 -9.46
C ALA A 55 -28.67 17.29 -8.74
N ARG A 56 -29.08 16.64 -7.64
CA ARG A 56 -30.21 17.06 -6.79
C ARG A 56 -29.97 18.42 -6.13
N PHE A 57 -28.73 18.77 -5.74
CA PHE A 57 -28.44 20.06 -5.12
C PHE A 57 -28.74 21.23 -6.08
N LEU A 58 -28.26 21.12 -7.32
CA LEU A 58 -28.52 22.11 -8.36
C LEU A 58 -30.02 22.28 -8.62
N LEU A 59 -30.78 21.18 -8.64
CA LEU A 59 -32.22 21.23 -8.81
C LEU A 59 -32.92 22.00 -7.67
N TYR A 60 -32.56 21.73 -6.41
CA TYR A 60 -33.12 22.45 -5.26
C TYR A 60 -32.75 23.94 -5.28
N MET A 61 -31.52 24.28 -5.61
CA MET A 61 -31.08 25.69 -5.72
C MET A 61 -31.82 26.43 -6.84
N THR A 62 -31.95 25.83 -8.01
CA THR A 62 -32.71 26.42 -9.13
C THR A 62 -34.18 26.59 -8.76
N LEU A 63 -34.80 25.58 -8.14
CA LEU A 63 -36.18 25.68 -7.68
C LEU A 63 -36.35 26.81 -6.64
N PHE A 64 -35.42 26.93 -5.69
CA PHE A 64 -35.44 28.00 -4.71
C PHE A 64 -35.40 29.39 -5.37
N VAL A 65 -34.50 29.60 -6.33
CA VAL A 65 -34.40 30.88 -7.07
C VAL A 65 -35.69 31.15 -7.86
N LEU A 66 -36.23 30.13 -8.56
CA LEU A 66 -37.47 30.27 -9.31
C LEU A 66 -38.66 30.61 -8.41
N VAL A 67 -38.79 29.95 -7.26
CA VAL A 67 -39.85 30.24 -6.28
C VAL A 67 -39.68 31.64 -5.70
N TRP A 68 -38.46 32.07 -5.38
CA TRP A 68 -38.20 33.42 -4.86
C TRP A 68 -38.57 34.51 -5.87
N VAL A 69 -38.11 34.37 -7.11
CA VAL A 69 -38.40 35.31 -8.20
C VAL A 69 -39.90 35.29 -8.50
N GLY A 70 -40.50 34.10 -8.62
CA GLY A 70 -41.93 33.95 -8.87
C GLY A 70 -42.78 34.59 -7.76
N TRP A 71 -42.44 34.36 -6.49
CA TRP A 71 -43.12 34.99 -5.37
C TRP A 71 -43.02 36.51 -5.43
N ASN A 72 -41.82 37.06 -5.59
CA ASN A 72 -41.63 38.52 -5.57
C ASN A 72 -42.11 39.24 -6.84
N ALA A 73 -42.19 38.54 -7.98
CA ALA A 73 -42.72 39.10 -9.22
C ALA A 73 -44.26 39.06 -9.28
N LEU A 74 -44.89 37.96 -8.85
CA LEU A 74 -46.34 37.77 -8.93
C LEU A 74 -47.10 38.25 -7.68
N ALA A 75 -46.43 38.44 -6.53
CA ALA A 75 -47.09 38.92 -5.33
C ALA A 75 -47.69 40.34 -5.52
N PRO A 76 -48.81 40.66 -4.85
CA PRO A 76 -49.34 42.03 -4.76
C PRO A 76 -48.31 42.99 -4.15
N SER A 77 -48.33 44.27 -4.51
CA SER A 77 -47.34 45.29 -4.12
C SER A 77 -47.09 45.39 -2.60
N GLY A 78 -48.07 45.04 -1.77
CA GLY A 78 -47.93 45.03 -0.30
C GLY A 78 -47.23 43.80 0.30
N LEU A 79 -47.03 42.72 -0.46
CA LEU A 79 -46.41 41.46 0.01
C LEU A 79 -45.08 41.15 -0.69
N ARG A 80 -44.62 42.02 -1.58
CA ARG A 80 -43.31 41.92 -2.23
C ARG A 80 -42.24 42.27 -1.21
N PHE A 81 -41.44 41.29 -0.84
CA PHE A 81 -40.34 41.48 0.10
C PHE A 81 -39.07 41.98 -0.62
N ASP A 82 -38.86 41.58 -1.87
CA ASP A 82 -37.66 41.83 -2.67
C ASP A 82 -38.05 42.17 -4.12
N ALA A 83 -38.42 43.43 -4.37
CA ALA A 83 -38.78 43.88 -5.72
C ALA A 83 -37.56 43.93 -6.66
N TYR A 84 -37.81 43.86 -7.98
CA TYR A 84 -36.76 44.02 -8.99
C TYR A 84 -35.93 45.28 -8.69
N PRO A 85 -34.59 45.19 -8.53
CA PRO A 85 -33.67 44.18 -9.06
C PRO A 85 -33.28 42.98 -8.14
N PHE A 86 -34.07 42.63 -7.12
CA PHE A 86 -33.82 41.49 -6.20
C PHE A 86 -32.52 41.61 -5.38
N ILE A 87 -32.42 42.70 -4.59
CA ILE A 87 -31.21 42.99 -3.82
C ILE A 87 -30.97 41.94 -2.73
N PHE A 88 -32.01 41.44 -2.08
CA PHE A 88 -31.87 40.45 -1.01
C PHE A 88 -31.43 39.10 -1.55
N LEU A 89 -32.02 38.65 -2.68
CA LEU A 89 -31.55 37.46 -3.37
C LEU A 89 -30.05 37.57 -3.71
N THR A 90 -29.64 38.71 -4.27
CA THR A 90 -28.26 38.95 -4.68
C THR A 90 -27.29 38.94 -3.49
N LEU A 91 -27.65 39.61 -2.39
CA LEU A 91 -26.87 39.60 -1.15
C LEU A 91 -26.75 38.21 -0.56
N MET A 92 -27.82 37.41 -0.60
CA MET A 92 -27.79 36.05 -0.08
C MET A 92 -26.90 35.15 -0.94
N LEU A 93 -26.98 35.25 -2.27
CA LEU A 93 -26.13 34.47 -3.17
C LEU A 93 -24.65 34.86 -3.07
N SER A 94 -24.33 36.15 -2.88
CA SER A 94 -22.94 36.59 -2.70
C SER A 94 -22.36 36.10 -1.36
N LEU A 95 -23.15 36.15 -0.29
CA LEU A 95 -22.77 35.59 1.00
C LEU A 95 -22.58 34.07 0.92
N GLN A 96 -23.49 33.37 0.24
CA GLN A 96 -23.41 31.92 0.04
C GLN A 96 -22.10 31.53 -0.66
N ALA A 97 -21.71 32.25 -1.72
CA ALA A 97 -20.45 32.02 -2.42
C ALA A 97 -19.23 32.31 -1.52
N SER A 98 -19.29 33.39 -0.73
CA SER A 98 -18.20 33.78 0.18
C SER A 98 -17.93 32.74 1.27
N TYR A 99 -18.98 32.15 1.85
CA TYR A 99 -18.84 31.11 2.88
C TYR A 99 -18.55 29.71 2.30
N ALA A 100 -18.90 29.47 1.03
CA ALA A 100 -18.57 28.21 0.37
C ALA A 100 -17.05 28.02 0.20
N ALA A 101 -16.30 29.07 -0.15
CA ALA A 101 -14.86 29.00 -0.36
C ALA A 101 -14.07 28.41 0.84
N PRO A 102 -14.19 28.90 2.08
CA PRO A 102 -13.48 28.32 3.23
C PRO A 102 -13.95 26.90 3.57
N LEU A 103 -15.23 26.58 3.37
CA LEU A 103 -15.72 25.21 3.56
C LEU A 103 -15.13 24.24 2.53
N ILE A 104 -15.04 24.67 1.27
CA ILE A 104 -14.42 23.89 0.19
C ILE A 104 -12.94 23.67 0.49
N LEU A 105 -12.21 24.70 0.94
CA LEU A 105 -10.80 24.58 1.33
C LEU A 105 -10.59 23.57 2.46
N LEU A 106 -11.46 23.57 3.49
CA LEU A 106 -11.40 22.58 4.57
C LEU A 106 -11.70 21.16 4.06
N ALA A 107 -12.68 21.02 3.16
CA ALA A 107 -13.00 19.73 2.54
C ALA A 107 -11.83 19.23 1.68
N GLN A 108 -11.17 20.13 0.93
CA GLN A 108 -10.02 19.83 0.08
C GLN A 108 -8.81 19.39 0.91
N ASN A 109 -8.43 20.12 1.97
CA ASN A 109 -7.32 19.72 2.85
C ASN A 109 -7.48 18.27 3.35
N ARG A 110 -8.71 17.86 3.67
CA ARG A 110 -8.98 16.49 4.12
C ARG A 110 -8.93 15.45 2.99
N GLN A 111 -9.29 15.83 1.76
CA GLN A 111 -9.08 14.95 0.61
C GLN A 111 -7.59 14.76 0.33
N GLU A 112 -6.81 15.84 0.35
CA GLU A 112 -5.36 15.79 0.13
C GLU A 112 -4.64 14.93 1.18
N ASP A 113 -5.06 14.99 2.45
CA ASP A 113 -4.52 14.11 3.50
C ASP A 113 -4.81 12.62 3.23
N ARG A 114 -6.02 12.29 2.77
CA ARG A 114 -6.38 10.91 2.39
C ARG A 114 -5.62 10.45 1.16
N ASP A 115 -5.55 11.29 0.13
CA ASP A 115 -4.86 11.01 -1.12
C ASP A 115 -3.36 10.81 -0.89
N ARG A 116 -2.76 11.56 0.06
CA ARG A 116 -1.37 11.34 0.50
C ARG A 116 -1.18 9.96 1.10
N VAL A 117 -2.02 9.55 2.04
CA VAL A 117 -1.93 8.23 2.70
C VAL A 117 -2.08 7.10 1.69
N ILE A 118 -3.06 7.21 0.79
CA ILE A 118 -3.28 6.22 -0.29
C ILE A 118 -2.04 6.17 -1.19
N GLY A 119 -1.48 7.32 -1.57
CA GLY A 119 -0.28 7.38 -2.41
C GLY A 119 0.98 6.81 -1.74
N GLU A 120 1.13 6.93 -0.42
CA GLU A 120 2.23 6.28 0.31
C GLU A 120 2.08 4.76 0.37
N GLN A 121 0.85 4.28 0.61
CA GLN A 121 0.54 2.86 0.59
C GLN A 121 0.78 2.24 -0.79
N ASP A 122 0.33 2.90 -1.85
CA ASP A 122 0.51 2.45 -3.23
C ASP A 122 2.00 2.36 -3.61
N ARG A 123 2.79 3.38 -3.27
CA ARG A 123 4.26 3.34 -3.47
C ARG A 123 4.90 2.15 -2.75
N THR A 124 4.47 1.89 -1.51
CA THR A 124 5.03 0.78 -0.71
C THR A 124 4.61 -0.57 -1.29
N ALA A 125 3.36 -0.70 -1.73
CA ALA A 125 2.86 -1.90 -2.40
C ALA A 125 3.61 -2.16 -3.72
N ASN A 126 3.83 -1.12 -4.52
CA ASN A 126 4.55 -1.23 -5.79
C ASN A 126 6.02 -1.62 -5.58
N ALA A 127 6.68 -1.08 -4.55
CA ALA A 127 8.03 -1.48 -4.19
C ALA A 127 8.12 -2.96 -3.79
N ARG A 128 7.14 -3.47 -3.03
CA ARG A 128 7.05 -4.90 -2.69
C ARG A 128 6.80 -5.76 -3.93
N ALA A 129 5.86 -5.34 -4.79
CA ALA A 129 5.56 -6.06 -6.04
C ALA A 129 6.79 -6.15 -6.95
N HIS A 130 7.59 -5.09 -7.05
CA HIS A 130 8.87 -5.13 -7.77
C HIS A 130 9.85 -6.13 -7.17
N ALA A 131 10.00 -6.16 -5.84
CA ALA A 131 10.87 -7.12 -5.16
C ALA A 131 10.39 -8.57 -5.35
N ASP A 132 9.08 -8.81 -5.26
CA ASP A 132 8.48 -10.13 -5.48
C ASP A 132 8.69 -10.61 -6.93
N MET A 133 8.53 -9.71 -7.91
CA MET A 133 8.84 -10.01 -9.31
C MET A 133 10.32 -10.36 -9.52
N GLU A 134 11.23 -9.61 -8.90
CA GLU A 134 12.67 -9.94 -8.97
C GLU A 134 12.99 -11.28 -8.32
N PHE A 135 12.36 -11.60 -7.19
CA PHE A 135 12.53 -12.88 -6.51
C PHE A 135 12.03 -14.03 -7.39
N LEU A 136 10.81 -13.91 -7.91
CA LEU A 136 10.23 -14.91 -8.82
C LEU A 136 11.06 -15.07 -10.09
N ALA A 137 11.60 -13.98 -10.65
CA ALA A 137 12.48 -14.05 -11.83
C ALA A 137 13.78 -14.82 -11.54
N ARG A 138 14.38 -14.61 -10.36
CA ARG A 138 15.56 -15.37 -9.93
C ARG A 138 15.23 -16.84 -9.71
N GLU A 139 14.10 -17.13 -9.10
CA GLU A 139 13.65 -18.50 -8.85
C GLU A 139 13.30 -19.24 -10.15
N MET A 140 12.70 -18.55 -11.12
CA MET A 140 12.47 -19.08 -12.46
C MET A 140 13.77 -19.34 -13.21
N ALA A 141 14.78 -18.49 -13.03
CA ALA A 141 16.10 -18.69 -13.63
C ALA A 141 16.83 -19.89 -13.02
N SER A 142 16.80 -20.05 -11.68
CA SER A 142 17.40 -21.21 -11.00
C SER A 142 16.70 -22.51 -11.38
N LEU A 143 15.36 -22.51 -11.41
CA LEU A 143 14.56 -23.66 -11.87
C LEU A 143 14.89 -24.03 -13.32
N ARG A 144 15.01 -23.04 -14.21
CA ARG A 144 15.41 -23.27 -15.61
C ARG A 144 16.80 -23.90 -15.73
N MET A 145 17.76 -23.46 -14.91
CA MET A 145 19.12 -24.04 -14.91
C MET A 145 19.09 -25.49 -14.41
N ALA A 146 18.41 -25.75 -13.29
CA ALA A 146 18.27 -27.10 -12.73
C ALA A 146 17.57 -28.07 -13.71
N LEU A 147 16.49 -27.63 -14.36
CA LEU A 147 15.83 -28.41 -15.41
C LEU A 147 16.72 -28.58 -16.65
N GLY A 148 17.52 -27.57 -17.00
CA GLY A 148 18.49 -27.65 -18.09
C GLY A 148 19.55 -28.73 -17.86
N GLU A 149 20.05 -28.88 -16.64
CA GLU A 149 21.02 -29.92 -16.28
C GLU A 149 20.40 -31.33 -16.35
N VAL A 150 19.21 -31.53 -15.78
CA VAL A 150 18.53 -32.84 -15.71
C VAL A 150 17.93 -33.27 -17.06
N ALA A 151 17.51 -32.33 -17.90
CA ALA A 151 16.91 -32.60 -19.21
C ALA A 151 17.93 -32.50 -20.36
N THR A 152 19.23 -32.66 -20.10
CA THR A 152 20.19 -32.73 -21.20
C THR A 152 19.86 -33.97 -22.03
N ARG A 153 19.63 -33.79 -23.34
CA ARG A 153 19.30 -34.88 -24.29
C ARG A 153 20.21 -36.09 -24.14
N ASP A 154 21.47 -35.85 -23.79
CA ASP A 154 22.47 -36.90 -23.61
C ASP A 154 22.31 -37.70 -22.32
N TYR A 155 21.84 -37.09 -21.22
CA TYR A 155 21.50 -37.82 -19.99
C TYR A 155 20.25 -38.69 -20.18
N ILE A 156 19.19 -38.12 -20.74
CA ILE A 156 17.98 -38.90 -21.06
C ILE A 156 18.30 -40.03 -22.04
N ARG A 157 19.18 -39.77 -23.02
CA ARG A 157 19.63 -40.79 -23.97
C ARG A 157 20.51 -41.85 -23.34
N SER A 158 21.44 -41.49 -22.45
CA SER A 158 22.28 -42.47 -21.76
C SER A 158 21.44 -43.35 -20.85
N GLU A 159 20.45 -42.78 -20.17
CA GLU A 159 19.59 -43.53 -19.26
C GLU A 159 18.60 -44.43 -19.99
N LEU A 160 18.02 -43.95 -21.10
CA LEU A 160 17.24 -44.83 -21.99
C LEU A 160 18.08 -45.98 -22.55
N ARG A 161 19.35 -45.74 -22.91
CA ARG A 161 20.25 -46.82 -23.38
C ARG A 161 20.64 -47.77 -22.26
N SER A 162 20.94 -47.25 -21.07
CA SER A 162 21.27 -48.03 -19.89
C SER A 162 20.13 -48.98 -19.55
N LEU A 163 18.90 -48.45 -19.45
CA LEU A 163 17.71 -49.25 -19.19
C LEU A 163 17.40 -50.28 -20.30
N LEU A 164 17.62 -49.92 -21.57
CA LEU A 164 17.48 -50.87 -22.68
C LEU A 164 18.52 -51.99 -22.61
N ALA A 165 19.77 -51.67 -22.27
CA ALA A 165 20.84 -52.66 -22.13
C ALA A 165 20.57 -53.62 -20.98
N ASP A 166 20.11 -53.12 -19.82
CA ASP A 166 19.73 -53.95 -18.67
C ASP A 166 18.59 -54.93 -19.02
N LEU A 167 17.60 -54.48 -19.81
CA LEU A 167 16.50 -55.34 -20.28
C LEU A 167 16.99 -56.42 -21.27
N GLU A 168 17.91 -56.09 -22.18
CA GLU A 168 18.50 -57.08 -23.10
C GLU A 168 19.34 -58.12 -22.35
N GLU A 169 20.10 -57.68 -21.35
CA GLU A 169 20.91 -58.54 -20.48
C GLU A 169 20.01 -59.50 -19.68
N GLN A 170 18.91 -59.01 -19.09
CA GLN A 170 17.92 -59.86 -18.42
C GLN A 170 17.33 -60.89 -19.39
N ARG A 171 16.92 -60.45 -20.58
CA ARG A 171 16.37 -61.35 -21.59
C ARG A 171 17.36 -62.42 -22.05
N ARG A 172 18.66 -62.09 -22.10
CA ARG A 172 19.73 -63.06 -22.39
C ARG A 172 19.89 -64.06 -21.26
N ARG A 173 19.94 -63.62 -20.01
CA ARG A 173 20.01 -64.54 -18.86
C ARG A 173 18.81 -65.48 -18.81
N ASP A 174 17.61 -64.95 -19.05
CA ASP A 174 16.40 -65.77 -19.11
C ASP A 174 16.47 -66.82 -20.24
N ALA A 175 17.11 -66.49 -21.37
CA ALA A 175 17.33 -67.41 -22.48
C ALA A 175 18.39 -68.46 -22.17
N ASP A 176 19.51 -68.08 -21.57
CA ASP A 176 20.59 -68.99 -21.16
C ASP A 176 20.09 -69.97 -20.07
N GLU A 177 19.29 -69.50 -19.10
CA GLU A 177 18.64 -70.37 -18.10
C GLU A 177 17.64 -71.36 -18.73
N HIS A 178 16.99 -70.99 -19.85
CA HIS A 178 16.12 -71.90 -20.58
C HIS A 178 16.90 -72.92 -21.43
N GLU A 179 18.06 -72.55 -21.95
CA GLU A 179 18.91 -73.44 -22.76
C GLU A 179 19.65 -74.47 -21.88
N ASP A 180 20.09 -74.07 -20.68
CA ASP A 180 20.64 -74.97 -19.67
C ASP A 180 19.58 -75.95 -19.11
N ALA A 181 18.31 -75.53 -19.04
CA ALA A 181 17.21 -76.40 -18.64
C ALA A 181 16.82 -77.44 -19.71
N ASP A 182 17.10 -77.20 -20.99
CA ASP A 182 16.85 -78.11 -22.11
C ASP A 182 17.96 -79.18 -22.27
N TRP A 183 19.19 -78.87 -21.84
CA TRP A 183 20.32 -79.82 -21.86
C TRP A 183 20.30 -80.89 -20.76
N ASP A 184 19.49 -80.70 -19.72
CA ASP A 184 19.40 -81.59 -18.53
C ASP A 184 18.23 -82.59 -18.59
N THR A 185 17.57 -82.73 -19.76
CA THR A 185 16.54 -83.76 -20.07
C THR A 185 16.99 -84.75 -21.14
#